data_AF-X1JPT6-F1
#
_entry.id   AF-X1JPT6-F1
#
_cell.length_a   1.000
_cell.length_b   1.000
_cell.length_c   1.000
_cell.angle_alpha   90.00
_cell.angle_beta   90.00
_cell.angle_gamma   90.00
#
_symmetry.space_group_name_H-M   'P 1'
#
loop_
_entity.id
_entity.type
_entity.pdbx_description
1 polymer ?
#
loop_
_entity_poly.entity_id
_entity_poly.type
_entity_poly.pdbx_seq_one_letter_code
_entity_poly.pdbx_strand_id
1 'polypeptide(L)' 'MRFGAKLKAIRAWREMSQHDLADRVGVPAPLISRIETGLILPNADLEERITEALDWQEALLEMQETPG' A
#
# COMPACT_ATOMS: atom_id res chain seq x y z
N MET A 1 0.94 -3.05 -13.67
CA MET A 1 0.79 -1.93 -12.69
C MET A 1 2.09 -1.80 -11.90
N ARG A 2 2.62 -0.58 -11.69
CA ARG A 2 3.83 -0.31 -10.87
C ARG A 2 3.51 -0.42 -9.37
N PHE A 3 4.52 -0.61 -8.52
CA PHE A 3 4.37 -0.79 -7.06
C PHE A 3 3.46 0.28 -6.42
N GLY A 4 3.78 1.57 -6.61
CA GLY A 4 3.00 2.67 -6.03
C GLY A 4 1.52 2.68 -6.40
N ALA A 5 1.20 2.32 -7.65
CA ALA A 5 -0.18 2.22 -8.09
C ALA A 5 -0.91 1.02 -7.45
N LYS A 6 -0.22 -0.13 -7.26
CA LYS A 6 -0.78 -1.28 -6.54
C LYS A 6 -1.00 -0.96 -5.06
N LEU A 7 -0.02 -0.29 -4.44
CA LEU A 7 -0.11 0.19 -3.07
C LEU A 7 -1.35 1.05 -2.87
N LYS A 8 -1.56 2.06 -3.73
CA LYS A 8 -2.73 2.92 -3.66
C LYS A 8 -4.04 2.14 -3.80
N ALA A 9 -4.09 1.18 -4.73
CA ALA A 9 -5.29 0.38 -4.97
C ALA A 9 -5.63 -0.50 -3.74
N ILE A 10 -4.65 -1.22 -3.20
CA ILE A 10 -4.83 -2.10 -2.04
C ILE A 10 -5.17 -1.29 -0.79
N ARG A 11 -4.47 -0.18 -0.54
CA ARG A 11 -4.78 0.70 0.59
C ARG A 11 -6.22 1.21 0.53
N ALA A 12 -6.67 1.64 -0.65
CA ALA A 12 -8.04 2.11 -0.85
C ALA A 12 -9.07 0.98 -0.71
N TRP A 13 -8.75 -0.23 -1.18
CA TRP A 13 -9.58 -1.44 -0.97
C TRP A 13 -9.76 -1.76 0.52
N ARG A 14 -8.71 -1.54 1.32
CA ARG A 14 -8.73 -1.66 2.79
C ARG A 14 -9.34 -0.44 3.50
N GLU A 15 -9.92 0.51 2.77
CA GLU A 15 -10.53 1.75 3.31
C GLU A 15 -9.58 2.61 4.17
N MET A 16 -8.27 2.45 4.00
CA MET A 16 -7.26 3.19 4.77
C MET A 16 -6.92 4.52 4.08
N SER A 17 -6.75 5.60 4.83
CA SER A 17 -6.13 6.82 4.33
C SER A 17 -4.60 6.66 4.23
N GLN A 18 -3.92 7.60 3.55
CA GLN A 18 -2.45 7.62 3.53
C GLN A 18 -1.86 7.81 4.95
N HIS A 19 -2.56 8.53 5.85
CA HIS A 19 -2.13 8.68 7.23
C HIS A 19 -2.26 7.37 8.00
N ASP A 20 -3.38 6.65 7.86
CA ASP A 20 -3.59 5.38 8.58
C ASP A 20 -2.52 4.35 8.24
N LEU A 21 -2.15 4.25 6.95
CA LEU A 21 -1.07 3.37 6.54
C LEU A 21 0.29 3.84 7.07
N ALA A 22 0.54 5.15 7.03
CA ALA A 22 1.80 5.71 7.49
C ALA A 22 1.99 5.48 9.00
N ASP A 23 0.95 5.65 9.79
CA ASP A 23 0.95 5.39 11.24
C ASP A 23 1.16 3.90 11.53
N ARG A 24 0.48 3.01 10.80
CA ARG A 24 0.63 1.55 10.94
C ARG A 24 2.03 1.07 10.59
N VAL A 25 2.64 1.64 9.55
CA VAL A 25 4.00 1.31 9.12
C VAL A 25 5.05 1.99 10.02
N GLY A 26 4.74 3.14 10.63
CA GLY A 26 5.69 3.94 11.41
C GLY A 26 6.55 4.84 10.54
N VAL A 27 5.94 5.54 9.58
CA VAL A 27 6.61 6.49 8.67
C VAL A 27 5.79 7.78 8.53
N PRO A 28 6.38 8.89 8.04
CA PRO A 28 5.61 10.10 7.75
C PRO A 28 4.63 9.88 6.59
N ALA A 29 3.38 10.34 6.71
CA ALA A 29 2.36 10.25 5.65
C ALA A 29 2.80 10.77 4.26
N PRO A 30 3.60 11.86 4.14
CA PRO A 30 4.13 12.27 2.84
C PRO A 30 4.96 11.19 2.15
N LEU A 31 5.60 10.28 2.88
CA LEU A 31 6.38 9.18 2.30
C LEU A 31 5.47 8.23 1.50
N ILE A 32 4.32 7.85 2.07
CA ILE A 32 3.32 7.01 1.40
C ILE A 32 2.85 7.67 0.10
N SER A 33 2.53 8.97 0.12
CA SER A 33 2.12 9.71 -1.08
C SER A 33 3.20 9.71 -2.18
N ARG A 34 4.47 9.89 -1.81
CA ARG A 34 5.60 9.86 -2.77
C ARG A 34 5.80 8.47 -3.37
N ILE A 35 5.55 7.41 -2.60
CA ILE A 35 5.61 6.03 -3.10
C ILE A 35 4.43 5.77 -4.06
N GLU A 36 3.21 6.14 -3.66
CA GLU A 36 2.00 5.93 -4.48
C GLU A 36 2.05 6.65 -5.83
N THR A 37 2.65 7.83 -5.85
CA THR A 37 2.86 8.61 -7.08
C THR A 37 4.05 8.11 -7.91
N GLY A 38 4.86 7.19 -7.38
CA GLY A 38 6.07 6.69 -8.02
C GLY A 38 7.22 7.70 -8.03
N LEU A 39 7.14 8.77 -7.24
CA LEU A 39 8.23 9.73 -7.08
C LEU A 39 9.45 9.08 -6.42
N ILE A 40 9.21 8.12 -5.53
CA ILE A 40 10.26 7.29 -4.91
C ILE A 40 9.84 5.82 -4.93
N LEU A 41 10.81 4.93 -4.86
CA LEU A 41 10.61 3.52 -4.54
C LEU A 41 11.01 3.29 -3.08
N PRO A 42 10.28 2.45 -2.33
CA PRO A 42 10.74 2.00 -1.03
C PRO A 42 12.00 1.13 -1.17
N ASN A 43 12.77 1.01 -0.10
CA ASN A 43 13.75 -0.07 0.01
C ASN A 43 13.04 -1.37 0.43
N ALA A 44 13.78 -2.49 0.46
CA ALA A 44 13.20 -3.80 0.77
C ALA A 44 12.51 -3.85 2.15
N ASP A 45 13.12 -3.27 3.19
CA ASP A 45 12.54 -3.21 4.55
C ASP A 45 11.20 -2.47 4.58
N LEU A 46 11.15 -1.29 3.96
CA LEU A 46 9.92 -0.50 3.92
C LEU A 46 8.87 -1.15 3.03
N GLU A 47 9.27 -1.80 1.94
CA GLU A 47 8.35 -2.57 1.10
C GLU A 47 7.70 -3.70 1.90
N GLU A 48 8.49 -4.51 2.61
CA GLU A 48 8.00 -5.59 3.46
C GLU A 48 6.98 -5.08 4.49
N ARG A 49 7.36 -4.06 5.28
CA ARG A 49 6.47 -3.46 6.28
C ARG A 49 5.18 -2.90 5.70
N ILE A 50 5.24 -2.28 4.50
CA ILE A 50 4.04 -1.80 3.80
C ILE A 50 3.15 -2.97 3.38
N THR A 51 3.73 -4.03 2.82
CA THR A 51 2.97 -5.20 2.37
C THR A 51 2.32 -5.95 3.53
N GLU A 52 3.00 -6.09 4.66
CA GLU A 52 2.46 -6.68 5.88
C GLU A 52 1.35 -5.83 6.49
N ALA A 53 1.54 -4.50 6.56
CA ALA A 53 0.52 -3.59 7.08
C ALA A 53 -0.78 -3.56 6.27
N LEU A 54 -0.78 -4.10 5.05
CA LEU A 54 -1.91 -4.13 4.14
C LEU A 54 -2.51 -5.52 3.93
N ASP A 55 -1.93 -6.56 4.54
CA ASP A 55 -2.29 -7.96 4.25
C ASP A 55 -2.29 -8.20 2.73
N TRP A 56 -1.20 -7.76 2.07
CA TRP A 56 -1.16 -7.50 0.63
C TRP A 56 -1.55 -8.69 -0.24
N GLN A 57 -1.07 -9.89 0.09
CA GLN A 57 -1.37 -11.12 -0.64
C GLN A 57 -2.86 -11.47 -0.53
N GLU A 58 -3.45 -11.31 0.66
CA GLU A 58 -4.87 -11.55 0.88
C GLU A 58 -5.71 -10.55 0.09
N ALA A 59 -5.37 -9.25 0.15
CA ALA A 59 -6.05 -8.22 -0.62
C ALA A 59 -6.00 -8.51 -2.13
N LEU A 60 -4.86 -8.98 -2.65
CA LEU A 60 -4.75 -9.36 -4.07
C LEU A 60 -5.64 -10.54 -4.45
N LEU A 61 -5.86 -11.49 -3.56
CA LEU A 61 -6.74 -12.64 -3.80
C LEU A 61 -8.21 -12.19 -3.79
N GLU A 62 -8.62 -11.43 -2.77
CA GLU A 62 -9.98 -10.87 -2.66
C GLU A 62 -10.37 -10.03 -3.88
N MET A 63 -9.45 -9.17 -4.35
CA MET A 63 -9.66 -8.33 -5.52
C MET A 63 -9.77 -9.12 -6.84
N GLN A 64 -9.29 -10.36 -6.89
CA GLN A 64 -9.47 -11.26 -8.03
C GLN A 64 -10.77 -12.06 -7.96
N GLU A 65 -11.24 -12.34 -6.74
CA GLU A 65 -12.42 -13.17 -6.51
C GLU A 65 -13.74 -12.40 -6.49
N THR A 66 -13.73 -11.07 -6.42
CA THR A 66 -14.95 -10.26 -6.50
C THR A 66 -15.46 -10.24 -7.95
N PRO A 67 -16.55 -10.95 -8.31
CA PRO A 67 -17.19 -10.77 -9.60
C PRO A 67 -17.97 -9.45 -9.52
N GLY A 68 -17.92 -8.65 -10.60
CA GLY A 68 -18.77 -7.47 -10.74
C GLY A 68 -20.26 -7.78 -10.67
#